data_AF-L1NHN0-F1
#
_entry.id   AF-L1NHN0-F1
#
_cell.length_a   1.000
_cell.length_b   1.000
_cell.length_c   1.000
_cell.angle_alpha   90.00
_cell.angle_beta   90.00
_cell.angle_gamma   90.00
#
_symmetry.space_group_name_H-M   'P 1'
#
loop_
_entity.id
_entity.type
_entity.pdbx_description
1 polymer ?
#
loop_
_entity_poly.entity_id
_entity_poly.type
_entity_poly.pdbx_seq_one_letter_code
_entity_poly.pdbx_strand_id
1 'polypeptide(L)'
;MDIDTTKTIIDANSLSDKEWEEAITDVNTIIINGKKEPFKEYISTCVNAIFPLPSYLGYKVFIIFFEYGDSEYWEMCISDKGIIDAKSQTMVVRYTWDDLGAENENNADYSTIDFQIYPNYIICLKGKERKKGKIKERIRYYHITSKGKFEELK
;
A
#
# COMPACT_ATOMS: atom_id res chain seq x y z
N MET A 1 13.35 -6.43 18.06
CA MET A 1 13.98 -5.83 16.88
C MET A 1 13.84 -4.34 17.07
N ASP A 2 14.95 -3.63 17.30
CA ASP A 2 14.87 -2.18 17.51
C ASP A 2 14.72 -1.50 16.15
N ILE A 3 13.60 -0.82 15.96
CA ILE A 3 13.29 -0.07 14.74
C ILE A 3 13.95 1.29 14.89
N ASP A 4 14.98 1.56 14.09
CA ASP A 4 15.55 2.90 14.01
C ASP A 4 14.57 3.83 13.28
N THR A 5 13.76 4.55 14.07
CA THR A 5 12.75 5.49 13.56
C THR A 5 13.34 6.88 13.26
N THR A 6 14.65 7.09 13.48
CA THR A 6 15.29 8.39 13.29
C THR A 6 15.62 8.70 11.83
N LYS A 7 15.59 7.69 10.95
CA LYS A 7 15.84 7.81 9.52
C LYS A 7 14.67 7.27 8.71
N THR A 8 13.95 8.15 8.03
CA THR A 8 12.93 7.78 7.05
C THR A 8 13.54 7.80 5.65
N ILE A 9 13.26 6.79 4.83
CA ILE A 9 13.67 6.79 3.42
C ILE A 9 12.54 7.32 2.55
N ILE A 10 11.29 6.95 2.85
CA ILE A 10 10.12 7.30 2.02
C ILE A 10 8.94 7.63 2.95
N ASP A 11 8.26 8.72 2.65
CA ASP A 11 6.96 9.12 3.18
C ASP A 11 6.04 9.60 2.05
N ALA A 12 4.80 9.95 2.39
CA ALA A 12 3.80 10.40 1.43
C ALA A 12 4.24 11.62 0.59
N ASN A 13 5.04 12.54 1.15
CA ASN A 13 5.50 13.75 0.45
C ASN A 13 6.67 13.46 -0.49
N SER A 14 7.34 12.33 -0.32
CA SER A 14 8.49 11.91 -1.12
C SER A 14 8.12 11.06 -2.34
N LEU A 15 6.84 10.69 -2.50
CA LEU A 15 6.34 9.97 -3.66
C LEU A 15 6.38 10.91 -4.88
N SER A 16 7.27 10.62 -5.84
CA SER A 16 7.39 11.40 -7.07
C SER A 16 6.42 10.91 -8.13
N ASP A 17 5.74 11.83 -8.82
CA ASP A 17 4.97 11.60 -10.04
C ASP A 17 5.90 11.16 -11.19
N LYS A 18 6.32 9.89 -11.19
CA LYS A 18 7.06 9.31 -12.32
C LYS A 18 6.10 8.75 -13.36
N GLU A 19 6.57 8.64 -14.58
CA GLU A 19 5.93 7.86 -15.65
C GLU A 19 5.78 6.41 -15.18
N TRP A 20 4.60 6.12 -14.65
CA TRP A 20 4.34 4.92 -13.87
C TRP A 20 4.26 3.66 -14.73
N GLU A 21 3.98 3.80 -16.03
CA GLU A 21 3.91 2.67 -16.95
C GLU A 21 5.24 1.93 -17.02
N GLU A 22 6.36 2.66 -17.12
CA GLU A 22 7.70 2.06 -17.12
C GLU A 22 7.99 1.33 -15.81
N ALA A 23 7.52 1.88 -14.69
CA ALA A 23 7.76 1.36 -13.36
C ALA A 23 7.20 -0.04 -13.12
N ILE A 24 6.22 -0.50 -13.91
CA ILE A 24 5.59 -1.83 -13.75
C ILE A 24 5.58 -2.65 -15.06
N THR A 25 6.34 -2.25 -16.08
CA THR A 25 6.38 -2.92 -17.39
C THR A 25 6.71 -4.42 -17.33
N ASP A 26 7.50 -4.84 -16.35
CA ASP A 26 7.91 -6.24 -16.11
C ASP A 26 6.93 -7.02 -15.22
N VAL A 27 5.89 -6.37 -14.68
CA VAL A 27 4.84 -7.00 -13.86
C VAL A 27 3.70 -7.46 -14.77
N ASN A 28 3.59 -8.78 -14.91
CA ASN A 28 2.73 -9.40 -15.92
C ASN A 28 1.49 -10.07 -15.32
N THR A 29 1.60 -10.63 -14.11
CA THR A 29 0.58 -11.50 -13.55
C THR A 29 0.30 -11.17 -12.09
N ILE A 30 -0.99 -11.10 -11.75
CA ILE A 30 -1.47 -11.16 -10.38
C ILE A 30 -2.26 -12.45 -10.18
N ILE A 31 -2.10 -13.07 -9.01
CA ILE A 31 -2.82 -14.28 -8.61
C ILE A 31 -3.84 -13.89 -7.55
N ILE A 32 -5.12 -13.92 -7.91
CA ILE A 32 -6.24 -13.58 -7.03
C ILE A 32 -7.01 -14.86 -6.72
N ASN A 33 -7.05 -15.24 -5.45
CA ASN A 33 -7.71 -16.48 -5.00
C ASN A 33 -7.29 -17.73 -5.80
N GLY A 34 -6.01 -17.80 -6.19
CA GLY A 34 -5.44 -18.90 -6.97
C GLY A 34 -5.65 -18.81 -8.49
N LYS A 35 -6.38 -17.80 -8.99
CA LYS A 35 -6.56 -17.55 -10.42
C LYS A 35 -5.53 -16.54 -10.91
N LYS A 36 -4.92 -16.82 -12.07
CA LYS A 36 -3.96 -15.91 -12.71
C LYS A 36 -4.72 -14.92 -13.59
N GLU A 37 -4.43 -13.64 -13.41
CA GLU A 37 -5.00 -12.56 -14.19
C GLU A 37 -3.87 -11.66 -14.72
N PRO A 38 -3.99 -11.09 -15.93
CA PRO A 38 -3.05 -10.09 -16.42
C PRO A 38 -3.02 -8.89 -15.48
N PHE A 39 -1.83 -8.50 -15.02
CA PHE A 39 -1.71 -7.41 -14.05
C PHE A 39 -2.25 -6.08 -14.60
N LYS A 40 -2.06 -5.83 -15.90
CA LYS A 40 -2.63 -4.64 -16.58
C LYS A 40 -4.16 -4.59 -16.53
N GLU A 41 -4.84 -5.72 -16.63
CA GLU A 41 -6.30 -5.76 -16.53
C GLU A 41 -6.76 -5.45 -15.10
N TYR A 42 -6.06 -6.00 -14.10
CA TYR A 42 -6.32 -5.74 -12.69
C TYR A 42 -6.25 -4.24 -12.35
N ILE A 43 -5.21 -3.54 -12.83
CA ILE A 43 -5.05 -2.10 -12.56
C ILE A 43 -5.85 -1.18 -13.49
N SER A 44 -6.45 -1.72 -14.56
CA SER A 44 -7.09 -0.88 -15.60
C SER A 44 -8.34 -0.14 -15.17
N THR A 45 -8.96 -0.51 -14.05
CA THR A 45 -10.34 -0.08 -13.76
C THR A 45 -10.43 1.24 -13.01
N CYS A 46 -9.51 1.55 -12.09
CA CYS A 46 -9.58 2.76 -11.25
C CYS A 46 -8.21 3.17 -10.65
N VAL A 47 -7.10 2.94 -11.35
CA VAL A 47 -5.78 3.41 -10.88
C VAL A 47 -5.64 4.91 -11.12
N ASN A 48 -5.33 5.63 -10.05
CA ASN A 48 -4.99 7.04 -10.08
C ASN A 48 -3.48 7.22 -10.31
N ALA A 49 -2.65 6.52 -9.52
CA ALA A 49 -1.19 6.62 -9.63
C ALA A 49 -0.48 5.33 -9.19
N ILE A 50 0.75 5.11 -9.67
CA ILE A 50 1.63 4.05 -9.20
C ILE A 50 3.01 4.63 -8.89
N PHE A 51 3.52 4.34 -7.70
CA PHE A 51 4.80 4.85 -7.22
C PHE A 51 5.79 3.71 -7.03
N PRO A 52 6.86 3.64 -7.86
CA PRO A 52 7.93 2.68 -7.64
C PRO A 52 8.68 3.00 -6.36
N LEU A 53 9.05 1.96 -5.63
CA LEU A 53 9.92 2.04 -4.47
C LEU A 53 11.24 1.31 -4.75
N PRO A 54 12.32 1.58 -3.99
CA PRO A 54 13.55 0.82 -4.10
C PRO A 54 13.30 -0.69 -4.03
N SER A 55 14.03 -1.48 -4.82
CA SER A 55 13.93 -2.93 -4.70
C SER A 55 14.43 -3.39 -3.32
N TYR A 56 13.80 -4.41 -2.76
CA TYR A 56 14.14 -4.94 -1.44
C TYR A 56 14.24 -6.45 -1.48
N LEU A 57 15.36 -7.02 -1.00
CA LEU A 57 15.63 -8.47 -1.01
C LEU A 57 15.48 -9.14 -2.38
N GLY A 58 15.73 -8.40 -3.47
CA GLY A 58 15.55 -8.87 -4.84
C GLY A 58 14.12 -8.80 -5.36
N TYR A 59 13.18 -8.33 -4.54
CA TYR A 59 11.80 -8.06 -4.95
C TYR A 59 11.64 -6.65 -5.45
N LYS A 60 10.75 -6.51 -6.45
CA LYS A 60 10.28 -5.21 -6.89
C LYS A 60 9.11 -4.79 -5.99
N VAL A 61 9.15 -3.54 -5.50
CA VAL A 61 8.16 -3.03 -4.57
C VAL A 61 7.61 -1.71 -5.09
N PHE A 62 6.31 -1.52 -4.99
CA PHE A 62 5.64 -0.32 -5.45
C PHE A 62 4.31 -0.12 -4.72
N ILE A 63 3.78 1.08 -4.81
CA ILE A 63 2.47 1.47 -4.27
C ILE A 63 1.56 1.79 -5.44
N ILE A 64 0.30 1.36 -5.36
CA ILE A 64 -0.78 1.74 -6.27
C ILE A 64 -1.79 2.55 -5.47
N PHE A 65 -2.18 3.72 -5.99
CA PHE A 65 -3.35 4.46 -5.52
C PHE A 65 -4.52 4.19 -6.45
N PHE A 66 -5.63 3.78 -5.85
CA PHE A 66 -6.91 3.57 -6.50
C PHE A 66 -7.91 4.60 -5.98
N GLU A 67 -8.77 5.08 -6.87
CA GLU A 67 -9.84 6.02 -6.55
C GLU A 67 -11.18 5.46 -7.06
N TYR A 68 -12.13 5.22 -6.16
CA TYR A 68 -13.46 4.71 -6.47
C TYR A 68 -14.52 5.62 -5.87
N GLY A 69 -14.92 6.66 -6.60
CA GLY A 69 -15.83 7.68 -6.06
C GLY A 69 -15.18 8.35 -4.85
N ASP A 70 -15.90 8.40 -3.72
CA ASP A 70 -15.43 9.05 -2.48
C ASP A 70 -14.51 8.15 -1.61
N SER A 71 -14.09 6.99 -2.14
CA SER A 71 -13.20 6.05 -1.45
C SER A 71 -11.86 5.93 -2.16
N GLU A 72 -10.78 6.12 -1.40
CA GLU A 72 -9.42 5.89 -1.87
C GLU A 72 -8.85 4.62 -1.24
N TYR A 73 -8.09 3.88 -2.04
CA TYR A 73 -7.33 2.74 -1.56
C TYR A 73 -5.89 2.95 -1.98
N TRP A 74 -4.98 2.61 -1.09
CA TRP A 74 -3.63 2.34 -1.53
C TRP A 74 -3.27 0.88 -1.28
N GLU A 75 -2.64 0.28 -2.28
CA GLU A 75 -2.14 -1.08 -2.23
C GLU A 75 -0.63 -1.05 -2.42
N MET A 76 0.11 -1.55 -1.44
CA MET A 76 1.53 -1.79 -1.60
C MET A 76 1.74 -3.22 -2.12
N CYS A 77 2.49 -3.36 -3.20
CA CYS A 77 2.69 -4.63 -3.89
C CYS A 77 4.16 -5.06 -3.85
N ILE A 78 4.38 -6.36 -3.77
CA ILE A 78 5.67 -7.03 -3.92
C ILE A 78 5.58 -7.92 -5.16
N SER A 79 6.39 -7.65 -6.17
CA SER A 79 6.52 -8.52 -7.33
C SER A 79 7.79 -9.37 -7.24
N ASP A 80 7.62 -10.68 -7.39
CA ASP A 80 8.70 -11.63 -7.58
C ASP A 80 8.73 -12.04 -9.06
N LYS A 81 9.73 -11.53 -9.79
CA LYS A 81 9.94 -11.82 -11.23
C LYS A 81 8.69 -11.59 -12.09
N GLY A 82 7.97 -10.51 -11.82
CA GLY A 82 6.80 -10.10 -12.59
C GLY A 82 5.49 -10.79 -12.18
N ILE A 83 5.49 -11.56 -11.09
CA ILE A 83 4.31 -12.23 -10.54
C ILE A 83 4.02 -11.69 -9.14
N ILE A 84 2.73 -11.51 -8.82
CA ILE A 84 2.24 -11.07 -7.51
C ILE A 84 1.19 -12.08 -7.03
N ASP A 85 1.36 -12.66 -5.85
CA ASP A 85 0.30 -13.38 -5.12
C ASP A 85 -0.46 -12.40 -4.22
N ALA A 86 -1.66 -12.00 -4.64
CA ALA A 86 -2.49 -11.00 -3.96
C ALA A 86 -2.86 -11.38 -2.52
N LYS A 87 -2.72 -12.65 -2.12
CA LYS A 87 -3.02 -13.05 -0.74
C LYS A 87 -1.92 -12.65 0.25
N SER A 88 -0.67 -12.55 -0.20
CA SER A 88 0.47 -12.38 0.72
C SER A 88 1.51 -11.36 0.28
N GLN A 89 1.47 -10.95 -0.98
CA GLN A 89 2.39 -9.99 -1.59
C GLN A 89 1.74 -8.64 -1.85
N THR A 90 0.53 -8.43 -1.32
CA THR A 90 -0.14 -7.14 -1.33
C THR A 90 -0.52 -6.76 0.10
N MET A 91 -0.47 -5.47 0.38
CA MET A 91 -0.97 -4.86 1.60
C MET A 91 -1.94 -3.76 1.17
N VAL A 92 -3.24 -4.04 1.32
CA VAL A 92 -4.31 -3.09 1.01
C VAL A 92 -4.64 -2.30 2.24
N VAL A 93 -4.76 -0.99 2.09
CA VAL A 93 -5.27 -0.13 3.15
C VAL A 93 -6.32 0.80 2.57
N ARG A 94 -7.48 0.80 3.22
CA ARG A 94 -8.65 1.54 2.78
C ARG A 94 -8.79 2.83 3.58
N TYR A 95 -9.00 3.96 2.92
CA TYR A 95 -9.32 5.19 3.61
C TYR A 95 -10.33 6.05 2.84
N THR A 96 -11.15 6.80 3.57
CA THR A 96 -12.20 7.64 3.00
C THR A 96 -11.86 9.11 3.19
N TRP A 97 -11.99 9.93 2.15
CA TRP A 97 -11.96 11.38 2.28
C TRP A 97 -13.21 11.86 3.02
N ASP A 98 -13.03 12.48 4.18
CA ASP A 98 -14.12 13.04 4.97
C ASP A 98 -14.27 14.54 4.70
N ASP A 99 -14.76 14.93 3.52
CA ASP A 99 -15.08 16.33 3.26
C ASP A 99 -16.42 16.75 3.91
N LEU A 100 -17.32 15.80 4.24
CA LEU A 100 -18.71 16.10 4.63
C LEU A 100 -19.34 15.21 5.73
N GLY A 101 -18.59 14.35 6.41
CA GLY A 101 -19.08 13.56 7.55
C GLY A 101 -19.97 12.37 7.20
N ALA A 102 -20.09 12.04 5.90
CA ALA A 102 -21.01 11.05 5.41
C ALA A 102 -20.41 10.36 4.19
N GLU A 103 -19.77 9.20 4.38
CA GLU A 103 -20.13 7.94 3.72
C GLU A 103 -19.11 6.83 4.05
N ASN A 104 -19.64 5.68 4.50
CA ASN A 104 -18.93 4.41 4.74
C ASN A 104 -17.89 4.30 5.87
N GLU A 105 -18.23 4.73 7.10
CA GLU A 105 -17.54 4.30 8.35
C GLU A 105 -17.37 2.76 8.48
N ASN A 106 -18.15 1.96 7.75
CA ASN A 106 -18.16 0.50 7.91
C ASN A 106 -17.03 -0.25 7.16
N ASN A 107 -16.41 0.35 6.14
CA ASN A 107 -15.47 -0.36 5.25
C ASN A 107 -14.07 0.24 5.17
N ALA A 108 -13.85 1.43 5.76
CA ALA A 108 -12.54 2.08 5.79
C ALA A 108 -11.69 1.57 6.97
N ASP A 109 -10.39 1.36 6.74
CA ASP A 109 -9.44 1.10 7.82
C ASP A 109 -9.14 2.39 8.60
N TYR A 110 -9.12 3.53 7.90
CA TYR A 110 -8.80 4.86 8.45
C TYR A 110 -9.57 5.99 7.75
N SER A 111 -9.80 7.11 8.44
CA SER A 111 -10.30 8.38 7.88
C SER A 111 -9.17 9.22 7.26
N THR A 112 -7.94 9.05 7.73
CA THR A 112 -6.72 9.60 7.10
C THR A 112 -5.58 8.64 7.37
N ILE A 113 -4.68 8.47 6.41
CA ILE A 113 -3.47 7.66 6.57
C ILE A 113 -2.21 8.47 6.26
N ASP A 114 -1.20 8.29 7.10
CA ASP A 114 0.19 8.66 6.83
C ASP A 114 1.05 7.39 6.90
N PHE A 115 2.13 7.33 6.13
CA PHE A 115 3.04 6.19 6.12
C PHE A 115 4.50 6.62 6.11
N GLN A 116 5.34 5.78 6.71
CA GLN A 116 6.79 5.93 6.68
C GLN A 116 7.44 4.58 6.35
N ILE A 117 8.41 4.57 5.45
CA ILE A 117 9.22 3.40 5.13
C ILE A 117 10.66 3.65 5.63
N TYR A 118 11.11 2.79 6.52
CA TYR A 118 12.44 2.83 7.14
C TYR A 118 13.47 2.05 6.30
N PRO A 119 14.79 2.22 6.56
CA PRO A 119 15.85 1.58 5.76
C PRO A 119 15.80 0.05 5.66
N ASN A 120 15.25 -0.60 6.66
CA ASN A 120 15.06 -2.04 6.69
C ASN A 120 13.70 -2.48 6.09
N TYR A 121 13.01 -1.61 5.36
CA TYR A 121 11.69 -1.85 4.80
C TYR A 121 10.61 -2.18 5.84
N ILE A 122 10.81 -1.71 7.07
CA ILE A 122 9.70 -1.60 8.01
C ILE A 122 8.81 -0.46 7.53
N ILE A 123 7.54 -0.77 7.39
CA ILE A 123 6.49 0.15 6.95
C ILE A 123 5.66 0.49 8.18
N CYS A 124 5.66 1.75 8.57
CA CYS A 124 4.85 2.29 9.64
C CYS A 124 3.63 2.96 9.04
N LEU A 125 2.44 2.46 9.39
CA LEU A 125 1.16 3.06 9.03
C LEU A 125 0.60 3.79 10.23
N LYS A 126 0.37 5.09 10.08
CA LYS A 126 -0.23 5.96 11.08
C LYS A 126 -1.59 6.38 10.58
N GLY A 127 -2.62 5.69 11.06
CA GLY A 127 -3.99 5.96 10.68
C GLY A 127 -4.77 6.64 11.79
N LYS A 128 -5.75 7.46 11.39
CA LYS A 128 -6.75 8.03 12.29
C LYS A 128 -8.11 7.42 11.94
N GLU A 129 -8.79 6.85 12.91
CA GLU A 129 -10.16 6.34 12.77
C GLU A 129 -11.11 7.29 13.50
N ARG A 130 -12.10 7.84 12.80
CA ARG A 130 -13.19 8.61 13.43
C ARG A 130 -14.34 7.67 13.76
N LYS A 131 -14.76 7.64 15.02
CA LYS A 131 -15.89 6.83 15.47
C LYS A 131 -16.73 7.58 16.48
N LYS A 132 -18.01 7.81 16.16
CA LYS A 132 -18.97 8.53 17.03
C LYS A 132 -18.42 9.89 17.52
N GLY A 133 -17.78 10.65 16.63
CA GLY A 133 -17.22 11.97 16.93
C GLY A 133 -15.89 11.96 17.71
N LYS A 134 -15.29 10.79 17.99
CA LYS A 134 -13.95 10.68 18.58
C LYS A 134 -12.93 10.24 17.53
N ILE A 135 -11.74 10.82 17.56
CA ILE A 135 -10.60 10.41 16.73
C ILE A 135 -9.75 9.44 17.55
N LYS A 136 -9.48 8.26 16.99
CA LYS A 136 -8.55 7.29 17.55
C LYS A 136 -7.36 7.13 16.61
N GLU A 137 -6.17 7.37 17.14
CA GLU A 137 -4.93 7.09 16.41
C GLU A 137 -4.59 5.61 16.53
N ARG A 138 -4.16 5.02 15.42
CA ARG A 138 -3.70 3.64 15.35
C ARG A 138 -2.41 3.59 14.54
N ILE A 139 -1.39 3.00 15.14
CA ILE A 139 -0.10 2.77 14.50
C ILE A 139 0.03 1.27 14.27
N ARG A 140 0.42 0.88 13.06
CA ARG A 140 0.75 -0.49 12.72
C ARG A 140 2.10 -0.53 12.02
N TYR A 141 2.86 -1.58 12.30
CA TYR A 141 4.15 -1.81 11.67
C TYR A 141 4.08 -3.08 10.85
N TYR A 142 4.59 -3.03 9.63
CA TYR A 142 4.72 -4.16 8.74
C TYR A 142 6.17 -4.31 8.32
N HIS A 143 6.55 -5.51 7.91
CA HIS A 143 7.81 -5.71 7.22
C HIS A 143 7.64 -6.69 6.05
N ILE A 144 8.60 -6.62 5.13
CA ILE A 144 8.72 -7.60 4.05
C ILE A 144 9.62 -8.74 4.54
N THR A 145 9.06 -9.94 4.60
CA THR A 145 9.80 -11.15 4.97
C THR A 145 10.79 -11.56 3.87
N SER A 146 11.75 -12.44 4.19
CA SER A 146 12.68 -13.02 3.20
C SER A 146 12.01 -13.85 2.11
N LYS A 147 10.70 -14.15 2.25
CA LYS A 147 9.88 -14.84 1.25
C LYS A 147 9.04 -13.86 0.42
N GLY A 148 9.28 -12.55 0.52
CA GLY A 148 8.57 -11.53 -0.25
C GLY A 148 7.11 -11.36 0.17
N LYS A 149 6.81 -11.53 1.46
CA LYS A 149 5.46 -11.39 2.02
C LYS A 149 5.38 -10.27 3.03
N PHE A 150 4.23 -9.60 3.11
CA PHE A 150 3.94 -8.68 4.20
C PHE A 150 3.57 -9.43 5.48
N GLU A 151 4.14 -9.00 6.60
CA GLU A 151 3.82 -9.49 7.93
C GLU A 151 3.69 -8.31 8.90
N GLU A 152 2.63 -8.31 9.72
CA GLU A 152 2.39 -7.28 10.74
C GLU A 152 3.26 -7.58 11.97
N LEU A 153 4.07 -6.61 12.39
CA LEU A 153 4.86 -6.66 13.62
C LEU A 153 3.93 -6.34 14.81
N LYS A 154 3.90 -7.24 15.79
CA LYS A 154 3.11 -7.11 17.03
C LYS A 154 3.95 -6.57 18.18
#